data_AF-A0A950ZR36-F1
#
_entry.id   AF-A0A950ZR36-F1
#
_cell.length_a   1.000
_cell.length_b   1.000
_cell.length_c   1.000
_cell.angle_alpha   90.00
_cell.angle_beta   90.00
_cell.angle_gamma   90.00
#
_symmetry.space_group_name_H-M   'P 1'
#
loop_
_entity.id
_entity.type
_entity.pdbx_description
1 polymer ?
#
loop_
_entity_poly.entity_id
_entity_poly.type
_entity_poly.pdbx_seq_one_letter_code
_entity_poly.pdbx_strand_id
1 'polypeptide(L)'
;MPRTITYSDVRGQPGDDYLTKVVKYVPGEVLSFFLLVRSVFGSGEPFLVITIIACLLGTPLYLFVTSLSMESRKRPYRYSYALAVVAFAAWAVGTSTEVDALLGIDKTVGQFLLFVTVFLLPGIDTLLQVRLRG
;
A
#
# COMPACT_ATOMS: atom_id res chain seq x y z
N MET A 1 7.37 -17.57 -23.96
CA MET A 1 7.17 -18.25 -22.66
C MET A 1 6.48 -17.27 -21.71
N PRO A 2 5.29 -17.59 -21.18
CA PRO A 2 4.64 -16.73 -20.19
C PRO A 2 5.42 -16.80 -18.87
N ARG A 3 5.82 -15.64 -18.34
CA ARG A 3 6.41 -15.55 -16.99
C ARG A 3 5.29 -15.68 -15.99
N THR A 4 5.19 -16.84 -15.34
CA THR A 4 4.41 -17.03 -14.14
C THR A 4 5.01 -16.13 -13.06
N ILE A 5 4.31 -15.05 -12.68
CA ILE A 5 4.70 -14.24 -11.52
C ILE A 5 4.41 -15.10 -10.30
N THR A 6 5.42 -15.81 -9.81
CA THR A 6 5.35 -16.51 -8.53
C THR A 6 5.34 -15.44 -7.45
N TYR A 7 4.29 -15.39 -6.64
CA TYR A 7 4.13 -14.51 -5.48
C TYR A 7 5.10 -14.96 -4.37
N SER A 8 6.40 -14.96 -4.65
CA SER A 8 7.43 -15.51 -3.79
C SER A 8 8.09 -14.40 -2.99
N ASP A 9 7.89 -14.52 -1.67
CA ASP A 9 8.66 -13.90 -0.59
C ASP A 9 8.21 -12.51 -0.16
N VAL A 10 7.46 -12.43 0.94
CA VAL A 10 7.06 -11.17 1.57
C VAL A 10 8.23 -10.50 2.31
N ARG A 11 9.33 -11.23 2.56
CA ARG A 11 10.61 -10.63 2.96
C ARG A 11 11.38 -10.33 1.70
N GLY A 12 11.73 -9.05 1.45
CA GLY A 12 12.57 -8.69 0.31
C GLY A 12 13.77 -9.63 0.25
N GLN A 13 13.85 -10.45 -0.80
CA GLN A 13 15.04 -11.25 -1.02
C GLN A 13 16.18 -10.31 -1.45
N PRO A 14 17.44 -10.57 -1.06
CA PRO A 14 18.57 -9.95 -1.72
C PRO A 14 18.52 -10.39 -3.20
N GLY A 15 18.05 -9.49 -4.07
CA GLY A 15 17.76 -9.80 -5.48
C GLY A 15 16.36 -9.36 -5.96
N ASP A 16 15.46 -8.90 -5.08
CA ASP A 16 14.18 -8.34 -5.50
C ASP A 16 14.40 -7.05 -6.31
N ASP A 17 13.94 -7.08 -7.56
CA ASP A 17 13.95 -5.94 -8.48
C ASP A 17 13.12 -4.78 -7.90
N TYR A 18 13.47 -3.55 -8.26
CA TYR A 18 12.86 -2.33 -7.73
C TYR A 18 11.33 -2.34 -7.90
N LEU A 19 10.85 -2.79 -9.07
CA LEU A 19 9.42 -2.91 -9.36
C LEU A 19 8.71 -3.92 -8.45
N THR A 20 9.35 -5.05 -8.13
CA THR A 20 8.80 -6.05 -7.22
C THR A 20 8.61 -5.49 -5.82
N LYS A 21 9.54 -4.65 -5.35
CA LYS A 21 9.40 -3.96 -4.06
C LYS A 21 8.26 -2.97 -4.05
N VAL A 22 8.09 -2.17 -5.12
CA VAL A 22 7.00 -1.20 -5.23
C VAL A 22 5.63 -1.91 -5.15
N VAL A 23 5.43 -2.96 -5.97
CA VAL A 23 4.15 -3.68 -6.04
C VAL A 23 3.75 -4.30 -4.70
N LYS A 24 4.72 -4.70 -3.88
CA LYS A 24 4.50 -5.32 -2.56
C LYS A 24 3.80 -4.44 -1.55
N TYR A 25 3.98 -3.13 -1.66
CA TYR A 25 3.43 -2.14 -0.74
C TYR A 25 2.17 -1.46 -1.27
N VAL A 26 1.82 -1.70 -2.53
CA VAL A 26 0.55 -1.30 -3.11
C VAL A 26 -0.36 -2.53 -3.08
N PRO A 27 -1.13 -2.77 -2.00
CA PRO A 27 -2.08 -3.87 -1.97
C PRO A 27 -3.12 -3.65 -3.07
N GLY A 28 -2.93 -4.32 -4.20
CA GLY A 28 -3.77 -4.17 -5.38
C GLY A 28 -5.22 -4.50 -5.06
N GLU A 29 -5.46 -5.42 -4.14
CA GLU A 29 -6.78 -5.81 -3.65
C GLU A 29 -7.48 -4.67 -2.91
N VAL A 30 -6.79 -4.01 -1.97
CA VAL A 30 -7.37 -2.90 -1.19
C VAL A 30 -7.59 -1.68 -2.09
N LEU A 31 -6.64 -1.39 -2.97
CA LEU A 31 -6.77 -0.30 -3.93
C LEU A 31 -7.92 -0.55 -4.92
N SER A 32 -8.03 -1.77 -5.46
CA SER A 32 -9.10 -2.15 -6.37
C SER A 32 -10.46 -2.09 -5.68
N PHE A 33 -10.54 -2.54 -4.42
CA PHE A 33 -11.75 -2.42 -3.62
C PHE A 33 -12.13 -0.94 -3.40
N PHE A 34 -11.19 -0.10 -2.99
CA PHE A 34 -11.40 1.33 -2.81
C PHE A 34 -11.94 2.01 -4.09
N LEU A 35 -11.28 1.77 -5.22
CA LEU A 35 -11.68 2.32 -6.52
C LEU A 35 -13.06 1.82 -6.97
N LEU A 36 -13.33 0.52 -6.80
CA LEU A 36 -14.61 -0.09 -7.17
C LEU A 36 -15.76 0.45 -6.32
N VAL A 37 -15.59 0.47 -4.99
CA VAL A 37 -16.60 0.95 -4.05
C VAL A 37 -16.90 2.43 -4.31
N ARG A 38 -15.88 3.25 -4.55
CA ARG A 38 -16.07 4.65 -4.95
C ARG A 38 -16.85 4.77 -6.26
N SER A 39 -16.53 3.94 -7.26
CA SER A 39 -17.21 3.98 -8.56
C SER A 39 -18.68 3.57 -8.48
N VAL A 40 -19.07 2.69 -7.55
CA VAL A 40 -20.42 2.13 -7.46
C VAL A 40 -21.32 2.97 -6.55
N PHE A 41 -20.81 3.40 -5.39
CA PHE A 41 -21.61 4.06 -4.37
C PHE A 41 -21.48 5.59 -4.37
N GLY A 42 -20.62 6.13 -5.23
CA GLY A 42 -20.41 7.57 -5.38
C GLY A 42 -19.61 8.19 -4.24
N SER A 43 -19.37 9.49 -4.36
CA SER A 43 -18.47 10.27 -3.51
C SER A 43 -19.17 11.02 -2.37
N GLY A 44 -20.27 10.48 -1.84
CA GLY A 44 -20.92 11.08 -0.67
C GLY A 44 -19.94 11.14 0.50
N GLU A 45 -19.69 12.33 1.04
CA GLU A 45 -18.77 12.62 2.17
C GLU A 45 -18.71 11.51 3.24
N PRO A 46 -19.84 11.10 3.88
CA PRO A 46 -19.78 10.08 4.93
C PRO A 46 -19.40 8.69 4.40
N PHE A 47 -19.84 8.33 3.19
CA PHE A 47 -19.54 7.02 2.60
C PHE A 47 -18.08 6.92 2.15
N LEU A 48 -17.53 8.02 1.64
CA LEU A 48 -16.11 8.15 1.30
C LEU A 48 -15.24 8.00 2.55
N VAL A 49 -15.57 8.67 3.66
CA VAL A 49 -14.86 8.54 4.94
C VAL A 49 -14.92 7.09 5.46
N ILE A 50 -16.11 6.46 5.46
CA ILE A 50 -16.26 5.06 5.88
C ILE A 50 -15.40 4.14 5.02
N THR A 51 -15.39 4.35 3.70
CA THR A 51 -14.60 3.54 2.77
C THR A 51 -13.10 3.69 3.02
N ILE A 52 -12.62 4.92 3.24
CA ILE A 52 -11.21 5.17 3.59
C ILE A 52 -10.85 4.47 4.89
N ILE A 53 -11.65 4.62 5.95
CA ILE A 53 -11.41 3.99 7.24
C ILE A 53 -11.40 2.46 7.08
N ALA A 54 -12.36 1.90 6.36
CA ALA A 54 -12.45 0.46 6.10
C ALA A 54 -11.20 -0.05 5.36
N CYS A 55 -10.70 0.67 4.36
CA CYS A 55 -9.50 0.29 3.62
C CYS A 55 -8.22 0.49 4.44
N LEU A 56 -8.16 1.53 5.27
CA LEU A 56 -7.00 1.85 6.09
C LEU A 56 -6.83 0.84 7.23
N LEU A 57 -7.93 0.32 7.78
CA LEU A 57 -7.93 -0.83 8.70
C LEU A 57 -7.78 -2.17 7.97
N GLY A 58 -8.39 -2.29 6.79
CA GLY A 58 -8.31 -3.47 5.94
C GLY A 58 -6.91 -3.78 5.45
N THR A 59 -6.08 -2.75 5.21
CA THR A 59 -4.69 -2.90 4.75
C THR A 59 -3.82 -3.69 5.73
N PRO A 60 -3.65 -3.29 7.00
CA PRO A 60 -2.87 -4.06 7.96
C PRO A 60 -3.56 -5.38 8.33
N LEU A 61 -4.89 -5.43 8.35
CA LEU A 61 -5.63 -6.67 8.61
C LEU A 61 -5.39 -7.72 7.53
N TYR A 62 -5.44 -7.33 6.26
CA TYR A 62 -5.13 -8.18 5.11
C TYR A 62 -3.71 -8.72 5.22
N LEU A 63 -2.72 -7.85 5.42
CA LEU A 63 -1.32 -8.28 5.62
C LEU A 63 -1.16 -9.21 6.83
N PHE A 64 -1.95 -9.00 7.88
CA PHE A 64 -1.92 -9.84 9.07
C PHE A 64 -2.48 -11.23 8.76
N VAL A 65 -3.65 -11.31 8.13
CA VAL A 65 -4.26 -12.57 7.72
C VAL A 65 -3.35 -13.33 6.75
N THR A 66 -2.79 -12.66 5.74
CA THR A 66 -1.87 -13.30 4.80
C THR A 66 -0.59 -13.77 5.51
N SER A 67 -0.13 -13.06 6.55
CA SER A 67 1.03 -13.50 7.35
C SER A 67 0.79 -14.76 8.19
N LEU A 68 -0.47 -15.05 8.56
CA LEU A 68 -0.82 -16.26 9.31
C LEU A 68 -0.60 -17.52 8.48
N SER A 69 -0.86 -17.44 7.17
CA SER A 69 -0.67 -18.54 6.21
C SER A 69 0.79 -18.70 5.74
N MET A 70 1.71 -17.86 6.21
CA MET A 70 3.13 -17.90 5.83
C MET A 70 3.98 -18.60 6.89
N GLU A 71 4.96 -19.38 6.43
CA GLU A 71 6.05 -19.90 7.27
C GLU A 71 6.71 -18.77 8.08
N SER A 72 7.06 -19.05 9.34
CA SER A 72 7.66 -18.08 10.28
C SER A 72 8.91 -17.37 9.73
N ARG A 73 9.58 -17.94 8.72
CA ARG A 73 10.75 -17.35 8.05
C ARG A 73 10.40 -16.44 6.86
N LYS A 74 9.14 -16.33 6.44
CA LYS A 74 8.65 -15.46 5.35
C LYS A 74 7.67 -14.38 5.80
N ARG A 75 7.26 -14.38 7.07
CA ARG A 75 6.32 -13.38 7.61
C ARG A 75 6.85 -11.94 7.46
N PRO A 76 6.02 -10.98 7.05
CA PRO A 76 6.39 -9.56 6.99
C PRO A 76 6.90 -9.05 8.34
N TYR A 77 7.80 -8.06 8.30
CA TYR A 77 8.26 -7.40 9.51
C TYR A 77 7.17 -6.45 10.05
N ARG A 78 7.22 -6.17 11.36
CA ARG A 78 6.21 -5.31 12.02
C ARG A 78 6.12 -3.90 11.41
N TYR A 79 7.22 -3.36 10.89
CA TYR A 79 7.23 -2.04 10.24
C TYR A 79 6.58 -2.07 8.84
N SER A 80 6.48 -3.23 8.17
CA SER A 80 5.85 -3.36 6.86
C SER A 80 4.35 -3.02 6.90
N TYR A 81 3.69 -3.25 8.05
CA TYR A 81 2.30 -2.85 8.26
C TYR A 81 2.12 -1.33 8.26
N ALA A 82 3.02 -0.60 8.92
CA ALA A 82 3.00 0.86 8.94
C ALA A 82 3.29 1.43 7.54
N LEU A 83 4.27 0.86 6.83
CA LEU A 83 4.58 1.26 5.46
C LEU A 83 3.40 1.03 4.51
N ALA A 84 2.65 -0.06 4.66
CA ALA A 84 1.48 -0.34 3.84
C ALA A 84 0.33 0.65 4.10
N VAL A 85 0.11 1.07 5.35
CA VAL A 85 -0.87 2.11 5.68
C VAL A 85 -0.49 3.44 5.05
N VAL A 86 0.79 3.84 5.15
CA VAL A 86 1.30 5.06 4.51
C VAL A 86 1.17 4.99 2.98
N ALA A 87 1.49 3.83 2.39
CA ALA A 87 1.34 3.60 0.96
C ALA A 87 -0.12 3.76 0.52
N PHE A 88 -1.06 3.13 1.23
CA PHE A 88 -2.49 3.26 0.95
C PHE A 88 -2.96 4.71 1.06
N ALA A 89 -2.57 5.43 2.12
CA ALA A 89 -2.95 6.82 2.30
C ALA A 89 -2.45 7.71 1.16
N ALA A 90 -1.19 7.56 0.75
CA ALA A 90 -0.63 8.30 -0.38
C ALA A 90 -1.36 7.99 -1.70
N TRP A 91 -1.75 6.74 -1.92
CA TRP A 91 -2.56 6.33 -3.06
C TRP A 91 -3.97 6.92 -3.04
N ALA A 92 -4.64 6.87 -1.89
CA ALA A 92 -5.99 7.43 -1.72
C ALA A 92 -5.99 8.94 -2.03
N VAL A 93 -5.00 9.68 -1.54
CA VAL A 93 -4.83 11.11 -1.85
C VAL A 93 -4.51 11.31 -3.33
N GLY A 94 -3.43 10.72 -3.83
CA GLY A 94 -2.96 11.02 -5.20
C GLY A 94 -3.83 10.51 -6.35
N THR A 95 -4.83 9.66 -6.09
CA THR A 95 -5.75 9.12 -7.12
C THR A 95 -7.20 9.55 -6.96
N SER A 96 -7.55 10.28 -5.90
CA SER A 96 -8.94 10.64 -5.61
C SER A 96 -9.09 12.13 -5.32
N THR A 97 -9.65 12.85 -6.28
CA THR A 97 -9.98 14.28 -6.19
C THR A 97 -10.91 14.63 -5.02
N GLU A 98 -11.70 13.67 -4.56
CA GLU A 98 -12.65 13.80 -3.47
C GLU A 98 -11.97 13.60 -2.11
N VAL A 99 -10.87 12.83 -2.09
CA VAL A 99 -9.98 12.77 -0.92
C VAL A 99 -9.17 14.05 -0.82
N ASP A 100 -8.69 14.57 -1.95
CA ASP A 100 -8.06 15.89 -2.01
C ASP A 100 -9.01 16.99 -1.48
N ALA A 101 -10.27 16.97 -1.92
CA ALA A 101 -11.29 17.91 -1.46
C ALA A 101 -11.59 17.77 0.04
N LEU A 102 -11.73 16.54 0.55
CA LEU A 102 -11.96 16.26 1.96
C LEU A 102 -10.82 16.78 2.85
N LEU A 103 -9.58 16.62 2.39
CA LEU A 103 -8.39 17.05 3.12
C LEU A 103 -8.03 18.53 2.89
N GLY A 104 -8.70 19.20 1.96
CA GLY A 104 -8.38 20.57 1.56
C GLY A 104 -7.01 20.70 0.89
N ILE A 105 -6.54 19.64 0.23
CA ILE A 105 -5.23 19.57 -0.42
C ILE A 105 -5.40 19.84 -1.92
N ASP A 106 -4.46 20.57 -2.52
CA ASP A 106 -4.43 20.75 -3.97
C ASP A 106 -4.09 19.44 -4.69
N LYS A 107 -4.75 19.18 -5.81
CA LYS A 107 -4.55 17.96 -6.62
C LYS A 107 -3.08 17.73 -7.01
N THR A 108 -2.35 18.79 -7.31
CA THR A 108 -0.93 18.72 -7.66
C THR A 108 -0.11 18.24 -6.49
N VAL A 109 -0.44 18.70 -5.28
CA VAL A 109 0.20 18.28 -4.02
C VAL A 109 -0.11 16.81 -3.74
N GLY A 110 -1.36 16.38 -3.93
CA GLY A 110 -1.74 14.98 -3.77
C GLY A 110 -0.98 14.03 -4.70
N GLN A 111 -0.87 14.38 -5.98
CA GLN A 111 -0.08 13.63 -6.97
C GLN A 111 1.41 13.62 -6.64
N PHE A 112 1.96 14.76 -6.19
CA PHE A 112 3.35 14.85 -5.77
C PHE A 112 3.64 13.97 -4.54
N LEU A 113 2.75 13.98 -3.54
CA LEU A 113 2.86 13.11 -2.36
C LEU A 113 2.85 11.62 -2.75
N LEU A 114 1.97 11.23 -3.68
CA LEU A 114 1.96 9.87 -4.21
C LEU A 114 3.29 9.52 -4.90
N PHE A 115 3.79 10.39 -5.77
CA PHE A 115 5.06 10.19 -6.47
C PHE A 115 6.22 10.00 -5.48
N VAL A 116 6.36 10.92 -4.52
CA VAL A 116 7.41 10.86 -3.49
C VAL A 116 7.27 9.58 -2.67
N THR A 117 6.05 9.23 -2.26
CA THR A 117 5.80 8.04 -1.45
C THR A 117 6.19 6.77 -2.21
N VAL A 118 5.73 6.59 -3.45
CA VAL A 118 6.06 5.43 -4.29
C VAL A 118 7.56 5.33 -4.56
N PHE A 119 8.23 6.46 -4.76
CA PHE A 119 9.68 6.50 -4.98
C PHE A 119 10.49 6.16 -3.72
N LEU A 120 10.10 6.70 -2.56
CA LEU A 120 10.86 6.53 -1.32
C LEU A 120 10.60 5.18 -0.63
N LEU A 121 9.41 4.59 -0.79
CA LEU A 121 8.99 3.38 -0.08
C LEU A 121 9.98 2.21 -0.21
N PRO A 122 10.46 1.85 -1.43
CA PRO A 122 11.42 0.76 -1.60
C PRO A 122 12.77 1.06 -0.92
N GLY A 123 13.19 2.33 -0.92
CA GLY A 123 14.41 2.79 -0.28
C GLY A 123 14.32 2.70 1.24
N ILE A 124 13.21 3.16 1.82
CA ILE A 124 12.93 3.09 3.25
C ILE A 124 12.87 1.63 3.71
N ASP A 125 12.16 0.77 2.98
CA ASP A 125 12.11 -0.67 3.32
C ASP A 125 13.51 -1.31 3.30
N THR A 126 14.30 -1.05 2.27
CA THR A 126 15.66 -1.60 2.16
C THR A 126 16.55 -1.12 3.31
N LEU A 127 16.48 0.17 3.66
CA LEU A 127 17.22 0.75 4.77
C LEU A 127 16.82 0.11 6.11
N LEU A 128 15.52 -0.07 6.36
CA LEU A 128 15.01 -0.70 7.58
C LEU A 128 15.40 -2.18 7.66
N GLN A 129 15.39 -2.91 6.54
CA GLN A 129 15.83 -4.31 6.49
C GLN A 129 17.31 -4.47 6.84
N VAL A 130 18.17 -3.60 6.30
CA VAL A 130 19.62 -3.61 6.61
C VAL A 130 19.85 -3.31 8.09
N ARG A 131 19.21 -2.26 8.62
CA ARG A 131 19.41 -1.79 9.99
C ARG A 131 18.88 -2.76 11.06
N LEU A 132 17.86 -3.56 10.75
CA LEU A 132 17.26 -4.51 11.69
C LEU A 132 17.83 -5.94 11.55
N ARG A 133 18.69 -6.20 10.55
CA ARG A 133 19.39 -7.48 10.36
C ARG A 133 20.87 -7.43 10.77
N GLY A 134 21.49 -6.25 10.81
CA GLY A 134 22.83 -6.04 11.39
C GLY A 134 22.76 -5.88 12.90
#